data_AF-A0A1Y3BFA7-F1
#
_entry.id   AF-A0A1Y3BFA7-F1
#
_cell.length_a   1.000
_cell.length_b   1.000
_cell.length_c   1.000
_cell.angle_alpha   90.00
_cell.angle_beta   90.00
_cell.angle_gamma   90.00
#
_symmetry.space_group_name_H-M   'P 1'
#
loop_
_entity.id
_entity.type
_entity.pdbx_description
1 polymer ?
#
loop_
_entity_poly.entity_id
_entity_poly.type
_entity_poly.pdbx_seq_one_letter_code
_entity_poly.pdbx_strand_id
1 'polypeptide(L)'
;MSAGAVLWVHQIDPSISNRINWLRFAQAFQILRISHRFRPWRIMASVIWNQRDHLAVAIYMCTLSLIFITFTVYFIEHNQPNTDFTSIPKTLWWGIVSLLTIGYGDMVPTTTA
;
A
#
# COMPACT_ATOMS: atom_id res chain seq x y z
N MET A 1 0.98 -39.59 28.27
CA MET A 1 0.46 -39.47 26.87
C MET A 1 0.24 -37.98 26.62
N SER A 2 1.18 -37.22 26.06
CA SER A 2 1.04 -36.75 24.66
C SER A 2 2.29 -36.04 24.09
N ALA A 3 3.48 -36.21 24.67
CA ALA A 3 4.71 -35.58 24.14
C ALA A 3 5.03 -35.98 22.69
N GLY A 4 4.57 -37.16 22.24
CA GLY A 4 4.68 -37.59 20.86
C GLY A 4 3.86 -36.76 19.87
N ALA A 5 2.72 -36.19 20.28
CA ALA A 5 1.82 -35.45 19.38
C ALA A 5 2.39 -34.10 18.92
N VAL A 6 3.24 -33.47 19.75
CA VAL A 6 3.87 -32.17 19.43
C VAL A 6 5.01 -32.35 18.41
N LEU A 7 5.72 -33.47 18.45
CA LEU A 7 6.79 -33.79 17.50
C LEU A 7 6.27 -34.08 16.08
N TRP A 8 5.02 -34.55 15.93
CA TRP A 8 4.39 -34.75 14.62
C TRP A 8 4.09 -33.45 13.87
N VAL A 9 3.94 -32.31 14.56
CA VAL A 9 3.63 -31.02 13.93
C VAL A 9 4.87 -30.43 13.23
N HIS A 10 6.07 -30.71 13.75
CA HIS A 10 7.33 -30.28 13.12
C HIS A 10 7.69 -31.15 11.89
N GLN A 11 6.98 -32.25 11.67
CA GLN A 11 7.19 -33.18 10.55
C GLN A 11 6.16 -32.99 9.42
N ILE A 12 5.45 -31.86 9.42
CA ILE A 12 4.60 -31.44 8.31
C ILE A 12 5.51 -31.01 7.17
N ASP A 13 5.57 -31.84 6.12
CA ASP A 13 6.37 -31.59 4.92
C ASP A 13 6.12 -30.17 4.36
N PRO A 14 7.17 -29.40 4.00
CA PRO A 14 7.02 -28.07 3.41
C PRO A 14 6.23 -28.09 2.09
N SER A 15 6.14 -29.25 1.43
CA SER A 15 5.27 -29.47 0.26
C SER A 15 3.78 -29.35 0.59
N ILE A 16 3.35 -29.72 1.80
CA ILE A 16 1.97 -29.63 2.27
C ILE A 16 1.61 -28.16 2.57
N SER A 17 2.52 -27.40 3.19
CA SER A 17 2.33 -25.96 3.44
C SER A 17 2.12 -25.17 2.15
N ASN A 18 2.94 -25.40 1.13
CA ASN A 18 2.80 -24.74 -0.18
C ASN A 18 1.49 -25.11 -0.89
N ARG A 19 1.03 -26.37 -0.75
CA ARG A 19 -0.25 -26.84 -1.28
C ARG A 19 -1.44 -26.18 -0.58
N ILE A 20 -1.37 -26.00 0.74
CA ILE A 20 -2.42 -25.31 1.52
C ILE A 20 -2.47 -23.83 1.16
N ASN A 21 -1.31 -23.16 1.00
CA ASN A 21 -1.26 -21.77 0.54
C ASN A 21 -1.88 -21.62 -0.85
N TRP A 22 -1.53 -22.50 -1.79
CA TRP A 22 -2.12 -22.52 -3.13
C TRP A 22 -3.64 -22.73 -3.11
N LEU A 23 -4.14 -23.61 -2.24
CA LEU A 23 -5.58 -23.80 -2.05
C LEU A 23 -6.26 -22.57 -1.44
N ARG A 24 -5.60 -21.83 -0.52
CA ARG A 24 -6.10 -20.54 0.01
C ARG A 24 -6.14 -19.46 -1.07
N PHE A 25 -5.14 -19.40 -1.94
CA PHE A 25 -5.16 -18.53 -3.12
C PHE A 25 -6.30 -18.90 -4.09
N ALA A 26 -6.55 -20.19 -4.31
CA ALA A 26 -7.67 -20.66 -5.12
C ALA A 26 -9.05 -20.33 -4.49
N GLN A 27 -9.16 -20.31 -3.16
CA GLN A 27 -10.36 -19.85 -2.46
C GLN A 27 -10.56 -18.33 -2.63
N ALA A 28 -9.49 -17.53 -2.61
CA ALA A 28 -9.57 -16.11 -2.95
C ALA A 28 -10.03 -15.89 -4.41
N PHE A 29 -9.66 -16.78 -5.33
CA PHE A 29 -10.18 -16.75 -6.71
C PHE A 29 -11.69 -17.02 -6.79
N GLN A 30 -12.25 -17.78 -5.84
CA GLN A 30 -13.69 -18.01 -5.77
C GLN A 30 -14.46 -16.75 -5.34
N ILE A 31 -13.85 -15.87 -4.53
CA ILE A 31 -14.40 -14.53 -4.23
C ILE A 31 -14.47 -13.67 -5.50
N LEU A 32 -13.50 -13.81 -6.42
CA LEU A 32 -13.56 -13.14 -7.73
C LEU A 32 -14.73 -13.64 -8.59
N ARG A 33 -15.22 -14.87 -8.39
CA ARG A 33 -16.39 -15.40 -9.12
C ARG A 33 -17.71 -14.70 -8.72
N ILE A 34 -17.73 -14.01 -7.57
CA ILE A 34 -18.84 -13.13 -7.17
C ILE A 34 -18.97 -11.90 -8.10
N SER A 35 -17.96 -11.65 -8.96
CA SER A 35 -17.90 -10.64 -10.06
C SER A 35 -19.19 -10.53 -10.88
N HIS A 36 -19.93 -11.62 -11.06
CA HIS A 36 -21.13 -11.60 -11.89
C HIS A 36 -22.33 -10.85 -11.25
N ARG A 37 -22.30 -10.54 -9.94
CA ARG A 37 -23.33 -9.74 -9.25
C ARG A 37 -22.92 -8.26 -9.08
N PHE A 38 -22.15 -7.70 -10.02
CA PHE A 38 -21.51 -6.39 -9.90
C PHE A 38 -22.30 -5.25 -10.57
N ARG A 39 -23.64 -5.25 -10.47
CA ARG A 39 -24.45 -4.10 -10.91
C ARG A 39 -23.97 -2.76 -10.31
N PRO A 40 -23.58 -2.67 -9.02
CA PRO A 40 -23.08 -1.43 -8.42
C PRO A 40 -21.76 -0.93 -9.02
N TRP A 41 -20.85 -1.84 -9.39
CA TRP A 41 -19.56 -1.48 -9.97
C TRP A 41 -19.68 -0.85 -11.35
N ARG A 42 -20.65 -1.31 -12.16
CA ARG A 42 -20.95 -0.66 -13.44
C ARG A 42 -21.44 0.77 -13.25
N ILE A 43 -22.22 1.02 -12.20
CA ILE A 43 -22.74 2.36 -11.87
C ILE A 43 -21.58 3.26 -11.39
N MET A 44 -20.75 2.79 -10.46
CA MET A 44 -19.55 3.53 -10.04
C MET A 44 -18.60 3.82 -11.21
N ALA A 45 -18.32 2.81 -12.05
CA ALA A 45 -17.49 2.97 -13.24
C ALA A 45 -18.10 4.01 -14.21
N SER A 46 -19.43 4.01 -14.37
CA SER A 46 -20.12 5.02 -15.18
C SER A 46 -19.97 6.43 -14.62
N VAL A 47 -20.02 6.60 -13.30
CA VAL A 47 -19.82 7.91 -12.65
C VAL A 47 -18.38 8.38 -12.84
N ILE A 48 -17.40 7.51 -12.61
CA ILE A 48 -15.98 7.82 -12.84
C ILE A 48 -15.76 8.21 -14.31
N TRP A 49 -16.33 7.47 -15.25
CA TRP A 49 -16.20 7.77 -16.67
C TRP A 49 -16.83 9.11 -17.04
N ASN A 50 -17.96 9.45 -16.43
CA ASN A 50 -18.66 10.72 -16.64
C ASN A 50 -17.95 11.92 -16.00
N GLN A 51 -17.14 11.70 -14.96
CA GLN A 51 -16.41 12.76 -14.24
C GLN A 51 -14.90 12.66 -14.38
N ARG A 52 -14.42 11.91 -15.38
CA ARG A 52 -13.00 11.64 -15.60
C ARG A 52 -12.16 12.90 -15.78
N ASP A 53 -12.72 13.95 -16.39
CA ASP A 53 -11.97 15.18 -16.66
C ASP A 53 -11.68 15.92 -15.35
N HIS A 54 -12.68 16.04 -14.46
CA HIS A 54 -12.50 16.62 -13.13
C HIS A 54 -11.58 15.76 -12.26
N LEU A 55 -11.74 14.43 -12.29
CA LEU A 55 -10.90 13.51 -11.54
C LEU A 55 -9.44 13.53 -12.01
N ALA A 56 -9.21 13.60 -13.32
CA ALA A 56 -7.88 13.68 -13.90
C ALA A 56 -7.16 14.97 -13.50
N VAL A 57 -7.86 16.11 -13.53
CA VAL A 57 -7.31 17.38 -13.06
C VAL A 57 -6.99 17.33 -11.57
N ALA A 58 -7.87 16.75 -10.74
CA ALA A 58 -7.62 16.61 -9.31
C ALA A 58 -6.38 15.74 -9.03
N ILE A 59 -6.28 14.57 -9.67
CA ILE A 59 -5.11 13.68 -9.55
C ILE A 59 -3.85 14.40 -10.02
N TYR A 60 -3.91 15.11 -11.14
CA TYR A 60 -2.79 15.89 -11.67
C TYR A 60 -2.29 16.94 -10.67
N MET A 61 -3.20 17.74 -10.10
CA MET A 61 -2.85 18.75 -9.09
C MET A 61 -2.27 18.12 -7.82
N CYS A 62 -2.84 17.00 -7.36
CA CYS A 62 -2.32 16.25 -6.22
C CYS A 62 -0.93 15.67 -6.47
N THR A 63 -0.67 15.12 -7.66
CA THR A 63 0.67 14.60 -8.02
C THR A 63 1.68 15.73 -8.11
N LEU A 64 1.30 16.88 -8.67
CA LEU A 64 2.19 18.03 -8.79
C LEU A 64 2.54 18.63 -7.42
N SER A 65 1.55 18.81 -6.54
CA SER A 65 1.79 19.26 -5.17
C SER A 65 2.60 18.26 -4.36
N LEU A 66 2.36 16.97 -4.53
CA LEU A 66 3.14 15.90 -3.89
C LEU A 66 4.62 15.99 -4.26
N ILE A 67 4.94 16.07 -5.56
CA ILE A 67 6.33 16.18 -6.03
C ILE A 67 6.99 17.45 -5.46
N PHE A 68 6.28 18.56 -5.44
CA PHE A 68 6.77 19.82 -4.89
C PHE A 68 7.10 19.71 -3.40
N ILE A 69 6.17 19.19 -2.58
CA ILE A 69 6.34 19.00 -1.14
C ILE A 69 7.52 18.05 -0.87
N THR A 70 7.58 16.92 -1.57
CA THR A 70 8.68 15.96 -1.44
C THR A 70 10.03 16.63 -1.75
N PHE A 71 10.11 17.43 -2.81
CA PHE A 71 11.36 18.13 -3.17
C PHE A 71 11.77 19.15 -2.10
N THR A 72 10.82 19.95 -1.61
CA THR A 72 11.07 20.94 -0.55
C THR A 72 11.54 20.27 0.73
N VAL A 73 10.86 19.21 1.19
CA VAL A 73 11.23 18.50 2.43
C VAL A 73 12.57 17.81 2.30
N TYR A 74 12.84 17.16 1.16
CA TYR A 74 14.17 16.59 0.90
C TYR A 74 15.26 17.66 0.97
N PHE A 75 15.05 18.83 0.35
CA PHE A 75 16.04 19.90 0.37
C PHE A 75 16.26 20.49 1.78
N ILE A 76 15.23 20.55 2.62
CA ILE A 76 15.37 21.03 4.00
C ILE A 76 16.06 19.98 4.89
N GLU A 77 15.63 18.73 4.79
CA GLU A 77 16.04 17.67 5.73
C GLU A 77 17.33 16.96 5.34
N HIS A 78 17.78 16.99 4.06
CA HIS A 78 18.96 16.20 3.64
C HIS A 78 20.27 16.56 4.36
N ASN A 79 20.36 17.76 4.94
CA ASN A 79 21.57 18.23 5.62
C ASN A 79 21.67 17.79 7.08
N GLN A 80 20.62 17.17 7.65
CA GLN A 80 20.70 16.69 9.03
C GLN A 80 21.50 15.38 9.13
N PRO A 81 22.20 15.12 10.26
CA PRO A 81 22.73 13.80 10.57
C PRO A 81 21.60 12.88 11.10
N ASN A 82 21.57 11.61 10.69
CA ASN A 82 20.59 10.58 11.08
C ASN A 82 19.13 10.79 10.62
N THR A 83 18.93 11.48 9.50
CA THR A 83 17.61 11.66 8.88
C THR A 83 17.22 10.47 8.01
N ASP A 84 15.93 10.14 8.03
CA ASP A 84 15.37 9.12 7.14
C ASP A 84 15.19 9.61 5.69
N PHE A 85 15.31 10.91 5.44
CA PHE A 85 15.17 11.56 4.13
C PHE A 85 16.46 11.48 3.29
N THR A 86 16.98 10.27 3.09
CA THR A 86 18.26 10.05 2.38
C THR A 86 18.15 10.15 0.86
N SER A 87 16.97 9.87 0.29
CA SER A 87 16.75 9.87 -1.15
C SER A 87 15.38 10.41 -1.54
N ILE A 88 15.26 10.90 -2.77
CA ILE A 88 14.00 11.41 -3.33
C ILE A 88 12.89 10.34 -3.26
N PRO A 89 13.10 9.07 -3.66
CA PRO A 89 12.06 8.03 -3.55
C PRO A 89 11.61 7.74 -2.12
N LYS A 90 12.53 7.78 -1.15
CA LYS A 90 12.20 7.56 0.28
C LYS A 90 11.38 8.73 0.85
N THR A 91 11.71 9.96 0.45
CA THR A 91 10.93 11.15 0.81
C THR A 91 9.55 11.18 0.12
N LEU A 92 9.45 10.59 -1.07
CA LEU A 92 8.20 10.45 -1.82
C LEU A 92 7.24 9.48 -1.11
N TRP A 93 7.75 8.39 -0.54
CA TRP A 93 6.97 7.47 0.31
C TRP A 93 6.28 8.23 1.45
N TRP A 94 7.05 9.02 2.21
CA TRP A 94 6.51 9.87 3.27
C TRP A 94 5.45 10.86 2.75
N GLY A 95 5.71 11.46 1.59
CA GLY A 95 4.76 12.37 0.94
C GLY A 95 3.43 11.71 0.61
N ILE A 96 3.44 10.47 0.07
CA ILE A 96 2.22 9.71 -0.25
C ILE A 96 1.44 9.39 1.03
N VAL A 97 2.12 8.87 2.05
CA VAL A 97 1.51 8.49 3.34
C VAL A 97 0.86 9.70 4.01
N SER A 98 1.47 10.88 3.89
CA SER A 98 0.95 12.14 4.42
C SER A 98 -0.22 12.69 3.60
N LEU A 99 -0.11 12.66 2.26
CA LEU A 99 -1.17 13.13 1.34
C LEU A 99 -2.44 12.28 1.46
N LEU A 100 -2.29 10.97 1.65
CA LEU A 100 -3.40 10.05 1.88
C LEU A 100 -3.88 10.05 3.34
N THR A 101 -3.34 10.94 4.19
CA THR A 101 -3.69 11.09 5.61
C THR A 101 -3.54 9.80 6.43
N ILE A 102 -2.72 8.85 5.97
CA ILE A 102 -2.44 7.59 6.68
C ILE A 102 -1.55 7.88 7.90
N GLY A 103 -0.47 8.64 7.68
CA GLY A 103 0.39 9.13 8.75
C GLY A 103 0.99 8.02 9.64
N TYR A 104 1.70 7.05 9.05
CA TYR A 104 2.34 5.96 9.82
C TYR A 104 3.29 6.46 10.92
N GLY A 105 3.94 7.62 10.71
CA GLY A 105 4.92 8.17 11.64
C GLY A 105 6.28 7.46 11.61
N ASP A 106 6.54 6.64 10.57
CA ASP A 106 7.82 5.99 10.30
C ASP A 106 8.90 6.99 9.88
N MET A 107 8.50 8.07 9.20
CA MET A 107 9.36 9.18 8.80
C MET A 107 8.68 10.49 9.17
N VAL A 108 9.38 11.42 9.82
CA VAL A 108 8.84 12.73 10.21
C VAL A 108 9.95 13.77 10.07
N PRO A 109 9.70 14.94 9.42
CA PRO A 109 10.67 16.02 9.39
C PRO A 109 10.99 16.52 10.80
N THR A 110 12.27 16.55 11.15
CA THR A 110 12.76 16.96 12.47
C THR A 110 13.28 18.39 12.47
N THR A 111 13.47 19.00 11.30
CA THR A 111 13.88 20.39 11.18
C THR A 111 12.73 21.29 11.64
N THR A 112 12.93 21.97 12.77
CA THR A 112 12.18 23.18 13.12
C THR A 112 12.89 24.34 12.46
N ALA A 113 12.18 25.07 11.59
CA ALA A 113 12.69 26.27 10.93
C ALA A 113 13.06 27.36 11.96
#